data_AF-A0A352S082-F1
#
_entry.id   AF-A0A352S082-F1
#
_cell.length_a   1.000
_cell.length_b   1.000
_cell.length_c   1.000
_cell.angle_alpha   90.00
_cell.angle_beta   90.00
_cell.angle_gamma   90.00
#
_symmetry.space_group_name_H-M   'P 1'
#
loop_
_entity.id
_entity.type
_entity.pdbx_description
1 polymer ?
#
loop_
_entity_poly.entity_id
_entity_poly.type
_entity_poly.pdbx_seq_one_letter_code
_entity_poly.pdbx_strand_id
1 'polypeptide(L)'
;LLASLELGRAFPLGGSAWSIEPQLQVIHQRIHLDNAQIPGAMVQTDVNSSWLARVGARVKGEMEAGSAALRPYGRVNLYMASNGSDVARFTNPAATTDIVAATGGTSIEVAAGLT
;
A
#
# COMPACT_ATOMS: atom_id res chain seq x y z
N LEU A 1 -11.23 1.94 -12.07
CA LEU A 1 -11.90 0.93 -11.23
C LEU A 1 -11.03 0.65 -10.01
N LEU A 2 -11.61 0.67 -8.82
CA LEU A 2 -10.92 0.35 -7.56
C LEU A 2 -11.69 -0.75 -6.86
N ALA A 3 -11.00 -1.80 -6.45
CA ALA A 3 -11.53 -2.88 -5.62
C ALA A 3 -10.55 -3.15 -4.48
N SER A 4 -11.06 -3.29 -3.27
CA SER A 4 -10.24 -3.60 -2.09
C SER A 4 -10.89 -4.71 -1.27
N LEU A 5 -10.07 -5.64 -0.79
CA LEU A 5 -10.45 -6.69 0.14
C LEU A 5 -9.55 -6.59 1.37
N GLU A 6 -10.13 -6.59 2.56
CA GLU A 6 -9.41 -6.55 3.83
C GLU A 6 -9.90 -7.66 4.77
N LEU A 7 -8.95 -8.30 5.44
CA LEU A 7 -9.15 -9.39 6.39
C LEU A 7 -8.32 -9.11 7.64
N GLY A 8 -8.93 -9.15 8.82
CA GLY A 8 -8.23 -8.99 10.08
C GLY A 8 -8.99 -9.65 11.22
N ARG A 9 -8.28 -10.34 12.12
CA ARG A 9 -8.89 -10.97 13.29
C ARG A 9 -7.92 -11.00 14.46
N ALA A 10 -8.37 -10.58 15.64
CA ALA A 10 -7.57 -10.64 16.86
C ALA A 10 -7.58 -12.05 17.48
N PHE A 11 -6.42 -12.48 17.95
CA PHE A 11 -6.20 -13.74 18.64
C PHE A 11 -5.51 -13.45 19.98
N PRO A 12 -6.07 -13.92 21.12
CA PRO A 12 -5.42 -13.79 22.41
C PRO A 12 -4.16 -14.69 22.46
N LEU A 13 -3.08 -14.16 23.02
CA LEU A 13 -1.84 -14.90 23.22
C LEU A 13 -1.90 -15.62 24.56
N GLY A 14 -2.46 -16.85 24.54
CA GLY A 14 -2.40 -17.84 25.64
C GLY A 14 -2.47 -17.27 27.06
N GLY A 15 -3.68 -17.06 27.60
CA GLY A 15 -3.92 -16.64 28.99
C GLY A 15 -3.33 -15.28 29.42
N SER A 16 -2.51 -14.64 28.57
CA SER A 16 -1.90 -13.34 28.85
C SER A 16 -2.85 -12.20 28.47
N ALA A 17 -2.50 -11.00 28.93
CA ALA A 17 -3.17 -9.76 28.54
C ALA A 17 -2.77 -9.26 27.14
N TRP A 18 -2.10 -10.08 26.33
CA TRP A 18 -1.65 -9.74 25.00
C TRP A 18 -2.54 -10.36 23.92
N SER A 19 -2.75 -9.62 22.84
CA SER A 19 -3.45 -10.08 21.64
C SER A 19 -2.65 -9.73 20.39
N ILE A 20 -2.72 -10.60 19.39
CA ILE A 20 -2.16 -10.38 18.06
C ILE A 20 -3.29 -10.37 17.03
N GLU A 21 -3.24 -9.42 16.12
CA GLU A 21 -4.21 -9.24 15.05
C GLU A 21 -3.45 -9.24 13.72
N PRO A 22 -3.33 -10.39 13.04
CA PRO A 22 -2.92 -10.41 11.64
C PRO A 22 -3.92 -9.64 10.78
N GLN A 23 -3.40 -8.91 9.81
CA GLN A 23 -4.13 -8.07 8.88
C GLN A 23 -3.61 -8.34 7.46
N LEU A 24 -4.53 -8.54 6.52
CA LEU A 24 -4.24 -8.72 5.11
C LEU A 24 -5.17 -7.81 4.32
N GLN A 25 -4.60 -7.01 3.44
CA GLN A 25 -5.38 -6.15 2.55
C GLN A 25 -4.84 -6.28 1.13
N VAL A 26 -5.73 -6.38 0.15
CA VAL A 26 -5.37 -6.38 -1.27
C VAL A 26 -6.22 -5.31 -1.96
N ILE A 27 -5.55 -4.43 -2.68
CA ILE A 27 -6.16 -3.33 -3.41
C ILE A 27 -5.78 -3.52 -4.88
N HIS A 28 -6.79 -3.66 -5.73
CA HIS A 28 -6.63 -3.61 -7.18
C HIS A 28 -7.10 -2.26 -7.69
N GLN A 29 -6.21 -1.58 -8.40
CA GLN A 29 -6.41 -0.26 -8.94
C GLN A 29 -6.19 -0.29 -10.45
N ARG A 30 -7.19 0.18 -11.19
CA ARG A 30 -7.05 0.53 -12.60
C ARG A 30 -7.38 2.00 -12.76
N ILE A 31 -6.35 2.81 -13.00
CA ILE A 31 -6.51 4.20 -13.40
C ILE A 31 -6.45 4.21 -14.93
N HIS A 32 -7.46 4.78 -15.58
CA HIS A 32 -7.34 5.16 -16.98
C HIS A 32 -7.10 6.66 -16.99
N LEU A 33 -5.99 7.11 -17.57
CA LEU A 33 -5.80 8.51 -17.89
C LEU A 33 -6.18 8.67 -19.37
N ASP A 34 -7.15 9.53 -19.63
CA ASP A 34 -7.52 9.88 -21.00
C ASP A 34 -6.37 10.63 -21.70
N ASN A 35 -6.23 10.44 -23.01
CA ASN A 35 -5.18 11.07 -23.80
C ASN A 35 -5.26 12.60 -23.70
N ALA A 36 -4.15 13.25 -23.32
CA ALA A 36 -4.06 14.70 -23.26
C ALA A 36 -3.45 15.25 -24.56
N GLN A 37 -4.16 16.19 -25.20
CA GLN A 37 -3.66 16.96 -26.33
C GLN A 37 -3.00 18.24 -25.80
N ILE A 38 -1.71 18.41 -26.09
CA ILE A 38 -0.94 19.63 -25.79
C ILE A 38 -0.59 20.28 -27.12
N PRO A 39 -0.55 21.63 -27.26
CA PRO A 39 -0.19 22.27 -28.52
C PRO A 39 1.17 21.76 -29.05
N GLY A 40 1.14 21.01 -30.17
CA GLY A 40 2.32 20.44 -30.82
C GLY A 40 2.67 18.98 -30.46
N ALA A 41 1.95 18.33 -29.53
CA ALA A 41 2.19 16.92 -29.20
C ALA A 41 0.95 16.18 -28.66
N MET A 42 0.85 14.89 -28.97
CA MET A 42 -0.10 13.99 -28.31
C MET A 42 0.60 13.25 -27.17
N VAL A 43 0.00 13.28 -25.97
CA VAL A 43 0.46 12.50 -24.82
C VAL A 43 -0.44 11.28 -24.66
N GLN A 44 0.15 10.10 -24.86
CA GLN A 44 -0.51 8.83 -24.59
C GLN A 44 0.12 8.24 -23.33
N THR A 45 -0.69 8.10 -22.27
CA THR A 45 -0.32 7.43 -21.02
C THR A 45 -1.00 6.07 -20.97
N ASP A 46 -0.23 5.01 -21.19
CA ASP A 46 -0.71 3.64 -20.99
C ASP A 46 -0.46 3.26 -19.53
N VAL A 47 -1.51 3.39 -18.70
CA VAL A 47 -1.42 3.08 -17.27
C VAL A 47 -1.82 1.62 -17.08
N ASN A 48 -0.82 0.80 -16.78
CA ASN A 48 -1.03 -0.62 -16.57
C ASN A 48 -1.84 -0.84 -15.28
N SER A 49 -2.66 -1.90 -15.24
CA SER A 49 -3.44 -2.19 -14.04
C SER A 49 -2.52 -2.55 -12.88
N SER A 50 -2.63 -1.82 -11.76
CA SER A 50 -1.75 -1.98 -10.59
C SER A 50 -2.45 -2.75 -9.47
N TRP A 51 -1.68 -3.51 -8.69
CA TRP A 51 -2.14 -4.08 -7.43
C TRP A 51 -1.20 -3.72 -6.28
N LEU A 52 -1.78 -3.53 -5.11
CA LEU A 52 -1.08 -3.30 -3.84
C LEU A 52 -1.60 -4.33 -2.84
N ALA A 53 -0.72 -5.19 -2.34
CA ALA A 53 -1.01 -6.07 -1.22
C ALA A 53 -0.30 -5.56 0.03
N ARG A 54 -0.99 -5.59 1.16
CA ARG A 54 -0.45 -5.30 2.49
C ARG A 54 -0.66 -6.51 3.37
N VAL A 55 0.42 -7.01 3.96
CA VAL A 55 0.39 -8.03 4.99
C VAL A 55 0.94 -7.40 6.26
N GLY A 56 0.21 -7.46 7.35
CA GLY A 56 0.63 -6.88 8.61
C GLY A 56 0.18 -7.67 9.81
N ALA A 57 0.75 -7.33 10.96
CA ALA A 57 0.31 -7.82 12.24
C ALA A 57 0.38 -6.69 13.26
N ARG A 58 -0.64 -6.60 14.10
CA ARG A 58 -0.69 -5.67 15.23
C ARG A 58 -0.74 -6.45 16.53
N VAL A 59 0.13 -6.11 17.46
CA VAL A 59 0.15 -6.67 18.81
C VAL A 59 -0.30 -5.59 19.78
N LYS A 60 -1.17 -5.95 20.73
CA LYS A 60 -1.62 -5.07 21.81
C LYS A 60 -1.48 -5.80 23.13
N GLY A 61 -1.00 -5.12 24.16
CA GLY A 61 -0.99 -5.60 25.53
C GLY A 61 -1.82 -4.70 26.42
N GLU A 62 -2.31 -5.25 27.52
CA GLU A 62 -2.84 -4.50 28.65
C GLU A 62 -2.00 -4.83 29.89
N MET A 63 -1.53 -3.80 30.59
CA MET A 63 -0.67 -3.96 31.76
C MET A 63 -1.13 -2.98 32.83
N GLU A 64 -1.15 -3.43 34.09
CA GLU A 64 -1.28 -2.50 35.21
C GLU A 64 0.08 -1.95 35.61
N ALA A 65 0.19 -0.63 35.73
CA ALA A 65 1.37 0.11 36.12
C ALA A 65 1.06 0.96 37.36
N GLY A 66 1.03 0.32 38.52
CA GLY A 66 0.67 0.98 39.77
C GLY A 66 -0.81 1.36 39.80
N SER A 67 -1.11 2.66 39.86
CA SER A 67 -2.49 3.19 39.83
C SER A 67 -3.01 3.49 38.43
N ALA A 68 -2.19 3.27 37.38
CA ALA A 68 -2.54 3.54 35.99
C ALA A 68 -2.55 2.25 35.15
N ALA A 69 -3.40 2.19 34.12
CA ALA A 69 -3.37 1.13 33.12
C ALA A 69 -2.53 1.59 31.92
N LEU A 70 -1.58 0.76 31.49
CA LEU A 70 -0.76 0.96 30.28
C LEU A 70 -1.24 0.02 29.18
N ARG A 71 -1.37 0.57 27.96
CA ARG A 71 -1.76 -0.20 26.78
C ARG A 71 -0.68 -0.08 25.70
N PRO A 72 0.39 -0.87 25.80
CA PRO A 72 1.40 -0.93 24.75
C PRO A 72 0.80 -1.53 23.47
N TYR A 73 1.24 -1.01 22.32
CA TYR A 73 0.95 -1.59 21.04
C TYR A 73 2.16 -1.54 20.11
N GLY A 74 2.22 -2.50 19.20
CA GLY A 74 3.18 -2.55 18.10
C GLY A 74 2.50 -3.02 16.83
N ARG A 75 2.95 -2.55 15.67
CA ARG A 75 2.51 -3.05 14.37
C ARG A 75 3.68 -3.15 13.40
N VAL A 76 3.59 -4.13 12.52
CA VAL A 76 4.46 -4.28 11.36
C VAL A 76 3.57 -4.46 10.13
N ASN A 77 3.93 -3.81 9.03
CA ASN A 77 3.28 -3.93 7.74
C ASN A 77 4.32 -4.15 6.65
N LEU A 78 4.03 -5.05 5.74
CA LEU A 78 4.76 -5.30 4.51
C LEU A 78 3.83 -4.93 3.35
N TYR A 79 4.27 -4.01 2.51
CA TYR A 79 3.56 -3.60 1.30
C TYR A 79 4.28 -4.20 0.09
N MET A 80 3.51 -4.77 -0.82
CA MET A 80 3.99 -5.30 -2.09
C MET A 80 3.15 -4.68 -3.19
N ALA A 81 3.79 -3.87 -4.02
CA ALA A 81 3.17 -3.27 -5.19
C ALA A 81 3.62 -4.01 -6.45
N SER A 82 2.68 -4.21 -7.37
CA SER A 82 2.92 -4.81 -8.68
C SER A 82 4.03 -4.09 -9.44
N ASN A 83 5.03 -4.85 -9.91
CA ASN A 83 6.04 -4.30 -10.80
C ASN A 83 5.40 -3.93 -12.14
N GLY A 84 5.63 -2.70 -12.59
CA GLY A 84 5.14 -2.18 -13.85
C GLY A 84 6.08 -1.13 -14.41
N SER A 85 5.72 -0.60 -15.57
CA SER A 85 6.38 0.56 -16.15
C SER A 85 5.29 1.45 -16.71
N ASP A 86 5.08 2.60 -16.08
CA ASP A 86 4.20 3.62 -16.64
C ASP A 86 4.99 4.31 -17.74
N VAL A 87 4.48 4.25 -18.98
CA VAL A 87 5.10 4.89 -20.14
C VAL A 87 4.28 6.11 -20.52
N ALA A 88 4.89 7.29 -20.43
CA ALA A 88 4.36 8.51 -21.01
C ALA A 88 5.01 8.73 -22.37
N ARG A 89 4.23 8.54 -23.45
CA ARG A 89 4.69 8.75 -24.83
C ARG A 89 4.30 10.13 -25.32
N PHE A 90 5.29 10.90 -25.74
CA PHE A 90 5.14 12.21 -26.36
C PHE A 90 5.46 12.10 -27.85
N THR A 91 4.45 12.29 -28.70
CA THR A 91 4.62 12.22 -30.16
C THR A 91 4.41 13.59 -30.80
N ASN A 92 5.35 14.03 -31.63
CA ASN A 92 5.23 15.22 -32.49
C ASN A 92 5.60 14.87 -33.96
N PRO A 93 5.38 15.76 -34.94
CA PRO A 93 5.66 15.47 -36.36
C PRO A 93 7.13 15.18 -36.71
N ALA A 94 8.07 15.52 -35.82
CA ALA A 94 9.51 15.36 -36.03
C ALA A 94 10.11 14.17 -35.27
N ALA A 95 9.52 13.74 -34.15
CA ALA A 95 10.03 12.70 -33.28
C ALA A 95 8.97 12.15 -32.29
N THR A 96 9.24 10.95 -31.80
CA THR A 96 8.55 10.32 -30.66
C THR A 96 9.53 10.17 -29.50
N THR A 97 9.11 10.46 -28.28
CA THR A 97 9.91 10.28 -27.06
C THR A 97 9.09 9.58 -25.99
N ASP A 98 9.65 8.51 -25.42
CA ASP A 98 9.03 7.74 -24.34
C ASP A 98 9.73 8.05 -23.00
N ILE A 99 8.96 8.39 -21.97
CA ILE A 99 9.43 8.47 -20.58
C ILE A 99 8.91 7.25 -19.83
N VAL A 100 9.83 6.44 -19.29
CA VAL A 100 9.51 5.21 -18.57
C VAL A 100 9.73 5.41 -17.07
N ALA A 101 8.67 5.25 -16.28
CA ALA A 101 8.74 5.23 -14.83
C ALA A 101 8.53 3.80 -14.32
N ALA A 102 9.55 3.22 -13.68
CA ALA A 102 9.41 1.93 -13.02
C ALA A 102 8.45 2.07 -11.83
N THR A 103 7.39 1.26 -11.81
CA THR A 103 6.43 1.19 -10.72
C THR A 103 6.56 -0.16 -10.00
N GLY A 104 6.10 -0.21 -8.76
CA GLY A 104 6.15 -1.43 -7.93
C GLY A 104 7.27 -1.43 -6.89
N GLY A 105 7.35 -2.53 -6.14
CA GLY A 105 8.35 -2.73 -5.10
C GLY A 105 7.77 -3.21 -3.78
N THR A 106 8.67 -3.53 -2.86
CA THR A 106 8.35 -4.02 -1.52
C THR A 106 8.82 -3.02 -0.48
N SER A 107 7.93 -2.61 0.43
CA SER A 107 8.29 -1.72 1.54
C SER A 107 7.82 -2.30 2.87
N ILE A 108 8.53 -1.96 3.95
CA ILE A 108 8.21 -2.39 5.31
C ILE A 108 7.95 -1.15 6.16
N GLU A 109 6.88 -1.17 6.95
CA GLU A 109 6.55 -0.17 7.96
C GLU A 109 6.51 -0.84 9.33
N VAL A 110 7.09 -0.19 10.34
CA VAL A 110 7.03 -0.60 11.74
C VAL A 110 6.62 0.60 12.58
N ALA A 111 5.70 0.40 13.52
CA ALA A 111 5.32 1.42 14.49
C ALA A 111 5.03 0.81 15.85
N ALA A 112 5.32 1.54 16.93
CA ALA A 112 5.02 1.14 18.30
C ALA A 112 4.65 2.36 19.14
N GLY A 113 3.88 2.14 20.20
CA GLY A 113 3.47 3.20 21.11
C GLY A 113 2.85 2.66 22.39
N LEU A 114 2.59 3.56 23.33
CA LEU A 114 1.92 3.28 24.59
C LEU A 114 0.85 4.36 24.80
N THR A 115 -0.31 3.95 25.31
CA THR A 115 -1.38 4.86 25.76
C THR A 115 -1.73 4.58 27.20
#